data_AF-A0A3P6T7A5-F1
#
_entry.id   AF-A0A3P6T7A5-F1
#
_cell.length_a   1.000
_cell.length_b   1.000
_cell.length_c   1.000
_cell.angle_alpha   90.00
_cell.angle_beta   90.00
_cell.angle_gamma   90.00
#
_symmetry.space_group_name_H-M   'P 1'
#
loop_
_entity.id
_entity.type
_entity.pdbx_description
1 polymer ?
#
loop_
_entity_poly.entity_id
_entity_poly.type
_entity_poly.pdbx_seq_one_letter_code
_entity_poly.pdbx_strand_id
1 'polypeptide(L)'
;MFGNKEIQQEEIIKQLCTKYAVSPQVILYAFAVNSGVGIIPQATIPAWILENMHKVAAISFSEKELKAMHSLDRNTAFCPGCSPWRCL
;
A
#
# COMPACT_ATOMS: atom_id res chain seq x y z
N MET A 1 -4.79 -4.19 -14.87
CA MET A 1 -3.96 -3.68 -13.76
C MET A 1 -4.90 -3.11 -12.70
N PHE A 2 -4.90 -3.69 -11.50
CA PHE A 2 -5.87 -3.40 -10.43
C PHE A 2 -5.35 -2.26 -9.51
N GLY A 3 -6.26 -1.59 -8.80
CA GLY A 3 -5.95 -0.49 -7.87
C GLY A 3 -5.98 0.92 -8.50
N ASN A 4 -5.85 1.95 -7.66
CA ASN A 4 -5.78 3.34 -8.12
C ASN A 4 -4.49 3.56 -8.93
N LYS A 5 -4.63 4.04 -10.17
CA LYS A 5 -3.47 4.24 -11.08
C LYS A 5 -2.67 5.48 -10.77
N GLU A 6 -3.29 6.53 -10.23
CA GLU A 6 -2.62 7.79 -9.93
C GLU A 6 -1.56 7.58 -8.86
N ILE A 7 -1.93 6.91 -7.76
CA ILE A 7 -0.97 6.66 -6.67
C ILE A 7 0.18 5.75 -7.10
N GLN A 8 -0.06 4.82 -8.02
CA GLN A 8 1.00 3.96 -8.58
C GLN A 8 2.00 4.73 -9.44
N GLN A 9 1.65 5.94 -9.91
CA GLN A 9 2.51 6.76 -10.74
C GLN A 9 3.33 7.79 -9.95
N GLU A 10 3.05 7.94 -8.65
CA GLU A 10 3.78 8.83 -7.74
C GLU A 10 5.29 8.51 -7.73
N GLU A 11 6.10 9.55 -7.69
CA GLU A 11 7.55 9.40 -7.86
C GLU A 11 8.17 8.57 -6.73
N ILE A 12 7.77 8.81 -5.49
CA ILE A 12 8.23 8.05 -4.33
C ILE A 12 7.88 6.56 -4.45
N ILE A 13 6.70 6.22 -5.02
CA ILE A 13 6.31 4.82 -5.24
C ILE A 13 7.23 4.16 -6.27
N LYS A 14 7.50 4.84 -7.39
CA LYS A 14 8.43 4.34 -8.41
C LYS A 14 9.84 4.12 -7.85
N GLN A 15 10.35 5.09 -7.10
CA GLN A 15 11.66 4.99 -6.45
C GLN A 15 11.74 3.80 -5.49
N LEU A 16 10.72 3.60 -4.66
CA LEU A 16 10.65 2.46 -3.73
C LEU A 16 10.51 1.12 -4.47
N CYS A 17 9.74 1.07 -5.56
CA CYS A 17 9.62 -0.14 -6.38
C CYS A 17 10.97 -0.56 -6.95
N THR A 18 11.76 0.40 -7.45
CA THR A 18 13.12 0.15 -7.92
C THR A 18 14.04 -0.27 -6.78
N LYS A 19 13.99 0.42 -5.64
CA LYS A 19 14.84 0.14 -4.47
C LYS A 19 14.64 -1.28 -3.93
N TYR A 20 13.38 -1.71 -3.79
CA TYR A 20 13.05 -3.01 -3.20
C TYR A 20 12.84 -4.11 -4.24
N ALA A 21 12.91 -3.80 -5.54
CA ALA A 21 12.63 -4.73 -6.64
C ALA A 21 11.26 -5.43 -6.51
N VAL A 22 10.23 -4.66 -6.17
CA VAL A 22 8.87 -5.15 -5.95
C VAL A 22 7.85 -4.35 -6.75
N SER A 23 6.63 -4.89 -6.83
CA SER A 23 5.52 -4.20 -7.47
C SER A 23 5.00 -3.02 -6.61
N PRO A 24 4.34 -2.01 -7.22
CA PRO A 24 3.72 -0.91 -6.49
C PRO A 24 2.74 -1.37 -5.40
N GLN A 25 2.03 -2.48 -5.62
CA GLN A 25 1.09 -3.03 -4.64
C GLN A 25 1.79 -3.46 -3.36
N VAL A 26 2.94 -4.13 -3.48
CA VAL A 26 3.74 -4.56 -2.33
C VAL A 26 4.27 -3.35 -1.54
N ILE A 27 4.68 -2.28 -2.22
CA ILE A 27 5.07 -1.02 -1.55
C ILE A 27 3.93 -0.43 -0.73
N LEU A 28 2.72 -0.38 -1.30
CA LEU A 28 1.54 0.17 -0.61
C LEU A 28 1.11 -0.68 0.59
N TYR A 29 1.21 -2.01 0.48
CA TYR A 29 0.98 -2.91 1.60
C TYR A 29 2.04 -2.77 2.69
N ALA A 30 3.31 -2.67 2.32
CA ALA A 30 4.40 -2.43 3.25
C ALA A 30 4.26 -1.09 3.98
N PHE A 31 3.77 -0.05 3.31
CA PHE A 31 3.48 1.24 3.93
C PHE A 31 2.50 1.14 5.08
N ALA A 32 1.36 0.46 4.87
CA ALA A 32 0.37 0.28 5.93
C ALA A 32 0.95 -0.50 7.11
N VAL A 33 1.69 -1.59 6.87
CA VAL A 33 2.34 -2.38 7.92
C VAL A 33 3.38 -1.55 8.69
N ASN A 34 4.24 -0.81 8.01
CA ASN A 34 5.24 0.07 8.63
C ASN A 34 4.60 1.26 9.35
N SER A 35 3.35 1.60 9.04
CA SER A 35 2.55 2.60 9.76
C SER A 35 1.80 2.02 10.98
N GLY A 36 2.02 0.74 11.32
CA GLY A 36 1.35 0.06 12.42
C GLY A 36 -0.09 -0.38 12.12
N VAL A 37 -0.48 -0.43 10.84
CA VAL A 37 -1.84 -0.81 10.40
C VAL A 37 -1.84 -2.24 9.85
N GLY A 38 -2.75 -3.07 10.35
CA GLY A 38 -2.98 -4.41 9.80
C GLY A 38 -3.62 -4.35 8.41
N ILE A 39 -3.18 -5.22 7.49
CA ILE A 39 -3.66 -5.25 6.11
C ILE A 39 -4.35 -6.56 5.75
N ILE A 40 -5.28 -6.50 4.79
CA ILE A 40 -5.92 -7.67 4.18
C ILE A 40 -5.77 -7.55 2.66
N PRO A 41 -4.63 -7.97 2.08
CA PRO A 41 -4.41 -7.90 0.65
C PRO A 41 -5.25 -8.94 -0.08
N GLN A 42 -6.14 -8.51 -0.96
CA GLN A 42 -6.95 -9.42 -1.79
C GLN A 42 -6.14 -9.90 -3.00
N ALA A 43 -6.08 -11.22 -3.21
CA ALA A 43 -5.58 -11.82 -4.44
C ALA A 43 -6.25 -13.19 -4.68
N THR A 44 -6.42 -13.57 -5.94
CA THR A 44 -6.94 -14.89 -6.37
C THR A 44 -5.89 -15.76 -7.07
N ILE A 45 -4.72 -15.19 -7.37
CA ILE A 45 -3.60 -15.88 -8.00
C ILE A 45 -2.64 -16.34 -6.89
N PRO A 46 -2.39 -17.65 -6.74
CA PRO A 46 -1.58 -18.18 -5.62
C PRO A 46 -0.18 -17.58 -5.51
N ALA A 47 0.49 -17.37 -6.64
CA ALA A 47 1.82 -16.76 -6.67
C ALA A 47 1.84 -15.36 -6.04
N TRP A 48 0.79 -14.55 -6.29
CA TRP A 48 0.68 -13.21 -5.73
C TRP A 48 0.37 -13.21 -4.24
N ILE A 49 -0.37 -14.21 -3.74
CA ILE A 49 -0.63 -14.35 -2.30
C ILE A 49 0.69 -14.55 -1.56
N LEU A 50 1.51 -15.50 -2.02
CA LEU A 50 2.81 -15.80 -1.43
C LEU A 50 3.75 -14.59 -1.52
N GLU A 51 3.81 -13.96 -2.70
CA GLU A 51 4.65 -12.79 -2.94
C GLU A 51 4.27 -11.62 -2.02
N ASN A 52 2.97 -11.31 -1.91
CA ASN A 52 2.49 -10.24 -1.04
C ASN A 52 2.87 -10.52 0.41
N MET A 53 2.63 -11.73 0.94
CA MET A 53 2.94 -12.01 2.34
C MET A 53 4.43 -11.94 2.66
N HIS A 54 5.28 -12.57 1.85
CA HIS A 54 6.71 -12.63 2.13
C HIS A 54 7.40 -11.27 1.90
N LYS A 55 7.11 -10.60 0.78
CA LYS A 55 7.82 -9.36 0.44
C LYS A 55 7.38 -8.20 1.34
N VAL A 56 6.10 -8.12 1.69
CA VAL A 56 5.60 -7.05 2.59
C VAL A 56 6.25 -7.16 3.97
N ALA A 57 6.34 -8.37 4.53
CA ALA A 57 6.97 -8.58 5.83
C ALA A 57 8.48 -8.28 5.83
N ALA A 58 9.16 -8.42 4.69
CA ALA A 58 10.59 -8.17 4.56
C ALA A 58 10.94 -6.68 4.38
N ILE A 59 9.98 -5.83 4.02
CA ILE A 59 10.23 -4.41 3.74
C ILE A 59 10.10 -3.60 5.03
N SER A 60 11.20 -2.93 5.40
CA SER A 60 11.23 -1.90 6.43
C SER A 60 11.57 -0.56 5.79
N PHE A 61 10.70 0.43 6.00
CA PHE A 61 10.93 1.79 5.52
C PHE A 61 11.73 2.60 6.53
N SER A 62 12.64 3.44 6.04
CA SER A 62 13.24 4.47 6.87
C SER A 62 12.22 5.55 7.23
N GLU A 63 12.47 6.28 8.32
CA GLU A 63 11.58 7.38 8.74
C GLU A 63 11.36 8.43 7.63
N LYS A 64 12.39 8.70 6.83
CA LYS A 64 12.31 9.64 5.70
C LYS A 64 11.36 9.14 4.62
N GLU A 65 11.44 7.85 4.29
CA GLU A 65 10.57 7.22 3.29
C GLU A 65 9.13 7.16 3.79
N LEU A 66 8.94 6.77 5.05
CA LEU A 66 7.62 6.74 5.68
C LEU A 66 6.98 8.15 5.66
N LYS A 67 7.74 9.18 6.03
CA LYS A 67 7.28 10.57 6.00
C LYS A 67 6.93 11.05 4.58
N ALA A 68 7.73 10.67 3.58
CA ALA A 68 7.44 10.97 2.18
C ALA A 68 6.15 10.28 1.71
N MET A 69 5.94 9.01 2.09
CA MET A 69 4.72 8.27 1.79
C MET A 69 3.49 8.89 2.46
N HIS A 70 3.60 9.33 3.71
CA HIS A 70 2.51 10.04 4.38
C HIS A 70 2.13 11.37 3.70
N SER A 71 3.09 12.03 3.04
CA SER A 71 2.82 13.27 2.30
C SER A 71 1.95 13.09 1.06
N LEU A 72 1.72 11.84 0.63
CA LEU A 72 0.79 11.51 -0.46
C LEU A 72 -0.68 11.52 -0.02
N ASP A 73 -0.98 11.73 1.26
CA ASP A 73 -2.36 11.78 1.75
C ASP A 73 -3.13 12.95 1.11
N ARG A 74 -4.22 12.60 0.41
CA ARG A 74 -5.15 13.55 -0.22
C ARG A 74 -6.50 13.59 0.48
N ASN A 75 -6.60 13.01 1.69
CA ASN A 75 -7.84 12.87 2.45
C ASN A 75 -9.01 12.31 1.60
N THR A 76 -8.69 11.32 0.76
CA THR A 76 -9.61 10.77 -0.24
C THR A 76 -9.99 9.33 0.13
N ALA A 77 -11.28 9.04 0.14
CA ALA A 77 -11.79 7.69 0.33
C ALA A 77 -12.06 7.00 -1.02
N PHE A 78 -11.56 5.78 -1.18
CA PHE A 78 -11.81 4.97 -2.39
C PHE A 78 -13.04 4.07 -2.29
N CYS A 79 -13.63 3.94 -1.09
CA CYS A 79 -14.87 3.21 -0.88
C CYS A 79 -16.07 4.16 -1.02
N PRO A 80 -16.85 4.10 -2.11
CA PRO A 80 -17.95 5.05 -2.35
C PRO A 80 -19.12 4.91 -1.36
N GLY A 81 -19.25 3.76 -0.67
CA GLY A 81 -20.38 3.44 0.21
C GLY A 81 -20.04 3.36 1.69
N CYS A 82 -18.81 3.67 2.10
CA CYS A 82 -18.38 3.58 3.50
C CYS A 82 -18.85 4.81 4.28
N SER A 83 -20.17 4.97 4.41
CA SER A 83 -20.75 5.80 5.47
C SER A 83 -20.83 4.94 6.74
N PRO A 84 -20.38 5.43 7.91
CA PRO A 84 -20.60 4.70 9.15
C PRO A 84 -22.11 4.45 9.29
N TRP A 85 -22.49 3.20 9.52
CA TRP A 85 -23.84 2.90 9.96
C TRP A 85 -24.08 3.69 11.24
N ARG A 86 -24.93 4.71 11.19
CA ARG A 86 -25.43 5.36 12.40
C ARG A 86 -26.37 4.36 13.05
N CYS A 87 -25.87 3.58 14.00
CA CYS A 87 -26.73 2.86 14.92
C CYS A 87 -27.52 3.93 15.69
N LEU A 88 -28.82 4.03 15.41
CA LEU A 88 -29.79 4.77 16.22
C LEU A 88 -30.06 3.99 17.51
#